data_AF-A0A836CID6-F1
#
_entry.id   AF-A0A836CID6-F1
#
_cell.length_a   1.000
_cell.length_b   1.000
_cell.length_c   1.000
_cell.angle_alpha   90.00
_cell.angle_beta   90.00
_cell.angle_gamma   90.00
#
_symmetry.space_group_name_H-M   'P 1'
#
loop_
_entity.id
_entity.type
_entity.pdbx_description
1 polymer ?
#
loop_
_entity_poly.entity_id
_entity_poly.type
_entity_poly.pdbx_seq_one_letter_code
_entity_poly.pdbx_strand_id
1 'polypeptide(L)' 'APRGIPQIEVTFDIDVNGILSVKAKDKGTGKEQSITIKNASTLDKNDVERMVKDAEASSTTRRRVHHFEKA' A
#
# COMPACT_ATOMS: atom_id res chain seq x y z
N ALA A 1 26.24 1.81 -23.18
CA ALA A 1 26.13 2.61 -21.94
C ALA A 1 25.69 1.68 -20.81
N PRO A 2 26.28 1.75 -19.60
CA PRO A 2 25.86 0.92 -18.48
C PRO A 2 24.42 1.28 -18.15
N ARG A 3 23.51 0.29 -18.15
CA ARG A 3 22.12 0.55 -17.75
C ARG A 3 22.13 0.91 -16.28
N GLY A 4 21.83 2.17 -15.96
CA GLY A 4 21.69 2.64 -14.58
C GLY A 4 20.61 1.84 -13.85
N ILE A 5 20.67 1.82 -12.52
CA ILE A 5 19.64 1.20 -11.68
C ILE A 5 18.29 1.87 -12.03
N PRO A 6 17.26 1.12 -12.48
CA PRO A 6 15.98 1.69 -12.84
C PRO A 6 15.33 2.32 -11.61
N GLN A 7 14.90 3.57 -11.75
CA GLN A 7 14.18 4.30 -10.71
C GLN A 7 12.71 4.34 -11.09
N ILE A 8 11.88 3.60 -10.35
CA ILE A 8 10.43 3.59 -10.56
C ILE A 8 9.78 4.48 -9.51
N GLU A 9 9.05 5.50 -9.96
CA GLU A 9 8.22 6.37 -9.14
C GLU A 9 6.78 5.88 -9.20
N VAL A 10 6.19 5.56 -8.04
CA VAL A 10 4.82 5.09 -7.94
C VAL A 10 3.98 6.10 -7.16
N THR A 11 2.91 6.57 -7.78
CA THR A 11 1.96 7.52 -7.21
C THR A 11 0.61 6.84 -7.02
N PHE A 12 0.06 6.95 -5.83
CA PHE A 12 -1.27 6.45 -5.47
C PHE A 12 -2.18 7.64 -5.20
N ASP A 13 -3.30 7.71 -5.91
CA ASP A 13 -4.30 8.77 -5.78
C ASP A 13 -5.66 8.12 -5.49
N ILE A 14 -6.32 8.54 -4.42
CA ILE A 14 -7.64 8.03 -4.01
C ILE A 14 -8.60 9.20 -4.06
N ASP A 15 -9.65 9.06 -4.86
CA ASP A 15 -10.68 10.09 -4.97
C ASP A 15 -11.82 9.89 -3.95
N VAL A 16 -12.70 10.90 -3.87
CA VAL A 16 -13.89 10.89 -2.98
C VAL A 16 -14.90 9.79 -3.34
N ASN A 17 -14.82 9.22 -4.54
CA ASN A 17 -15.69 8.13 -5.01
C ASN A 17 -15.11 6.75 -4.68
N GLY A 18 -13.94 6.67 -4.05
CA GLY A 18 -13.27 5.41 -3.75
C GLY A 18 -12.62 4.77 -4.99
N ILE A 19 -12.30 5.55 -6.02
CA ILE A 19 -11.52 5.11 -7.17
C ILE A 19 -10.04 5.31 -6.84
N LEU A 20 -9.28 4.21 -6.86
CA LEU A 20 -7.83 4.25 -6.69
C LEU A 20 -7.16 4.34 -8.06
N SER A 21 -6.39 5.40 -8.28
CA SER A 21 -5.53 5.56 -9.45
C SER A 21 -4.08 5.32 -9.05
N VAL A 22 -3.45 4.33 -9.69
CA VAL A 22 -2.04 4.00 -9.51
C VAL A 22 -1.29 4.40 -10.77
N LYS A 23 -0.26 5.23 -10.64
CA LYS A 23 0.63 5.63 -11.74
C LYS A 23 2.05 5.17 -11.41
N ALA A 24 2.70 4.51 -12.36
CA ALA A 24 4.09 4.11 -12.26
C ALA A 24 4.88 4.75 -13.39
N LYS A 25 5.97 5.43 -13.06
CA LYS A 25 6.88 6.10 -14.00
C LYS A 25 8.29 5.59 -13.82
N ASP A 26 8.89 5.13 -14.90
CA ASP A 26 10.33 4.89 -14.95
C ASP A 26 11.05 6.22 -15.20
N LYS A 27 11.81 6.72 -14.23
CA LYS A 27 12.53 8.01 -14.31
C LYS A 27 13.71 7.96 -15.28
N GLY A 28 14.22 6.77 -15.61
CA GLY A 28 15.32 6.62 -16.56
C GLY A 28 14.86 6.64 -18.01
N THR A 29 13.67 6.10 -18.30
CA THR A 29 13.13 6.04 -19.67
C THR A 29 11.99 7.04 -19.93
N GLY A 30 11.42 7.63 -18.89
CA GLY A 30 10.24 8.49 -18.95
C GLY A 30 8.94 7.75 -19.27
N LYS A 31 8.98 6.41 -19.39
CA LYS A 31 7.79 5.61 -19.68
C LYS A 31 6.87 5.59 -18.47
N GLU A 32 5.59 5.83 -18.72
CA GLU A 32 4.53 5.86 -17.71
C GLU A 32 3.49 4.79 -18.00
N GLN A 33 3.00 4.12 -16.96
CA GLN A 33 1.87 3.21 -17.01
C GLN A 33 0.93 3.55 -15.85
N SER A 34 -0.37 3.55 -16.11
CA SER A 34 -1.38 3.86 -15.10
C SER A 34 -2.49 2.82 -15.08
N ILE A 35 -2.93 2.46 -13.89
CA ILE A 35 -4.05 1.55 -13.65
C ILE A 35 -5.08 2.30 -12.79
N THR A 36 -6.35 2.22 -13.19
CA THR A 36 -7.46 2.77 -12.40
C THR A 36 -8.31 1.62 -11.88
N ILE A 37 -8.41 1.52 -10.56
CA ILE A 37 -9.21 0.53 -9.84
C ILE A 37 -10.50 1.23 -9.43
N LYS A 38 -11.55 1.02 -10.23
CA LYS A 38 -12.92 1.43 -9.93
C LYS A 38 -13.50 0.34 -9.01
N ASN A 39 -13.97 0.71 -7.82
CA ASN A 39 -14.40 -0.20 -6.73
C ASN A 39 -13.29 -0.65 -5.74
N ALA A 40 -12.39 0.23 -5.31
CA ALA A 40 -11.47 -0.13 -4.21
C ALA A 40 -12.20 -0.37 -2.87
N SER A 41 -13.47 0.03 -2.76
CA SER A 41 -14.30 -0.01 -1.55
C SER A 41 -15.20 -1.25 -1.40
N THR A 42 -14.92 -2.37 -2.08
CA THR A 42 -15.77 -3.59 -1.97
C THR A 42 -15.58 -4.39 -0.68
N LEU A 43 -14.80 -3.90 0.28
CA LEU A 43 -14.73 -4.55 1.59
C LEU A 43 -16.05 -4.32 2.31
N ASP A 44 -16.74 -5.42 2.64
CA ASP A 44 -17.91 -5.38 3.49
C ASP A 44 -17.52 -4.75 4.84
N LYS A 45 -18.44 -3.99 5.45
CA LYS A 45 -18.16 -3.32 6.74
C LYS A 45 -17.72 -4.32 7.81
N ASN A 46 -18.26 -5.55 7.79
CA ASN A 46 -17.87 -6.62 8.71
C ASN A 46 -16.42 -7.06 8.49
N ASP A 47 -15.94 -7.06 7.24
CA ASP A 47 -14.55 -7.38 6.93
C ASP A 47 -13.61 -6.27 7.40
N VAL A 48 -14.02 -5.00 7.27
CA VAL A 48 -13.26 -3.84 7.79
C VAL A 48 -13.12 -3.92 9.31
N GLU A 49 -14.21 -4.17 10.04
CA GLU A 49 -14.19 -4.31 11.49
C GLU A 49 -13.32 -5.48 11.96
N ARG A 50 -13.39 -6.62 11.26
CA ARG A 50 -12.51 -7.77 11.53
C ARG A 50 -11.04 -7.41 11.32
N MET A 51 -10.71 -6.73 10.22
CA MET A 51 -9.33 -6.29 9.93
C MET A 51 -8.79 -5.32 10.99
N VAL A 52 -9.61 -4.39 11.50
CA VAL A 52 -9.23 -3.48 12.59
C VAL A 52 -8.92 -4.27 13.86
N LYS A 53 -9.80 -5.19 14.25
CA LYS A 53 -9.62 -6.03 15.43
C LYS A 53 -8.38 -6.93 15.35
N ASP A 54 -8.13 -7.53 14.19
CA ASP A 54 -6.95 -8.36 13.94
C ASP A 54 -5.65 -7.53 13.96
N ALA A 55 -5.68 -6.30 13.42
CA ALA A 55 -4.56 -5.37 13.46
C ALA A 55 -4.24 -4.92 14.90
N GLU A 56 -5.25 -4.63 15.71
CA GLU A 56 -5.08 -4.28 17.13
C GLU A 56 -4.46 -5.44 17.94
N ALA A 57 -4.97 -6.66 17.74
CA ALA A 57 -4.43 -7.87 18.35
C ALA A 57 -2.96 -8.11 17.92
N SER A 58 -2.65 -7.93 16.63
CA SER A 58 -1.29 -8.05 16.10
C SER A 58 -0.35 -6.96 16.62
N SER A 59 -0.85 -5.73 16.83
CA SER A 59 -0.07 -4.63 17.40
C SER A 59 0.38 -4.93 18.83
N THR A 60 -0.49 -5.58 19.61
CA THR A 60 -0.21 -6.02 20.97
C THR A 60 0.87 -7.09 20.98
N THR A 61 0.76 -8.08 20.07
CA THR A 61 1.77 -9.12 19.88
C THR A 61 3.11 -8.54 19.45
N ARG A 62 3.13 -7.60 18.48
CA ARG A 62 4.36 -6.94 18.01
C ARG A 62 5.03 -6.11 19.11
N ARG A 63 4.26 -5.38 19.93
CA ARG A 63 4.80 -4.66 21.10
C ARG A 63 5.41 -5.60 22.13
N ARG A 64 4.78 -6.75 22.39
CA ARG A 64 5.31 -7.75 23.35
C ARG A 64 6.60 -8.39 22.87
N VAL A 65 6.66 -8.79 21.59
CA VAL A 65 7.86 -9.40 21.00
C VAL A 65 9.01 -8.39 20.96
N HIS A 66 8.76 -7.15 20.53
CA HIS A 66 9.79 -6.11 20.48
C HIS A 66 10.26 -5.64 21.87
N HIS A 67 9.45 -5.84 22.92
CA HIS A 67 9.87 -5.59 24.30
C HIS A 67 10.73 -6.74 24.85
N PHE A 68 10.43 -7.99 24.48
CA PHE A 68 11.22 -9.16 24.87
C PHE A 68 12.56 -9.27 24.14
N GLU A 69 12.66 -8.78 22.91
CA GLU A 69 13.91 -8.82 22.12
C GLU A 69 14.93 -7.73 22.51
N LYS A 70 14.51 -6.77 23.34
CA LYS A 70 15.35 -5.64 23.82
C LYS A 70 15.77 -5.75 25.29
N ALA A 71 15.46 -6.86 25.96
CA ALA A 71 15.92 -7.18 27.31
C ALA A 71 16.98 -8.28 27.24
#